data_AF-M2U3C3-F1
#
_entry.id   AF-M2U3C3-F1
#
_cell.length_a   1.000
_cell.length_b   1.000
_cell.length_c   1.000
_cell.angle_alpha   90.00
_cell.angle_beta   90.00
_cell.angle_gamma   90.00
#
_symmetry.space_group_name_H-M   'P 1'
#
loop_
_entity.id
_entity.type
_entity.pdbx_description
1 polymer ?
#
loop_
_entity_poly.entity_id
_entity_poly.type
_entity_poly.pdbx_seq_one_letter_code
_entity_poly.pdbx_strand_id
1 'polypeptide(L)' 'MFTAPPLSLPAGHFGMGHGSGAHAPDEYYVIDSTNPAVKGLVDATMGYVDLLYQVAGAD' A
#
# COMPACT_ATOMS: atom_id res chain seq x y z
N MET A 1 1.80 -11.87 -10.75
CA MET A 1 3.12 -11.34 -10.37
C MET A 1 4.12 -11.66 -11.47
N PHE A 2 4.95 -10.70 -11.90
CA PHE A 2 5.88 -10.84 -13.02
C PHE A 2 7.26 -11.33 -12.58
N THR A 3 7.32 -12.49 -11.91
CA THR A 3 8.57 -13.05 -11.36
C THR A 3 9.26 -14.05 -12.29
N ALA A 4 8.65 -14.36 -13.45
CA ALA A 4 9.21 -15.24 -14.48
C ALA A 4 9.98 -14.44 -15.57
N PRO A 5 10.73 -15.09 -16.47
CA PRO A 5 11.36 -14.42 -17.61
C PRO A 5 10.35 -13.63 -18.45
N PRO A 6 10.76 -12.51 -19.08
CA PRO A 6 12.14 -12.04 -19.24
C PRO A 6 12.67 -11.17 -18.10
N LEU A 7 11.81 -10.69 -17.19
CA LEU A 7 12.21 -9.74 -16.15
C LEU A 7 12.88 -10.44 -14.97
N SER A 8 12.30 -11.56 -14.50
CA SER A 8 12.86 -12.39 -13.41
C SER A 8 13.24 -11.60 -12.14
N LEU A 9 12.45 -10.57 -11.79
CA LEU A 9 12.66 -9.77 -10.57
C LEU A 9 11.66 -10.15 -9.47
N PRO A 10 12.03 -10.01 -8.17
CA PRO A 10 11.07 -10.09 -7.07
C PRO A 10 9.95 -9.06 -7.25
N ALA A 11 8.71 -9.47 -6.99
CA ALA A 11 7.54 -8.61 -7.02
C ALA A 11 6.72 -8.77 -5.75
N GLY A 12 6.28 -7.65 -5.18
CA GLY A 12 5.39 -7.61 -4.03
C GLY A 12 4.26 -6.62 -4.28
N HIS A 13 3.09 -6.88 -3.70
CA HIS A 13 2.03 -5.88 -3.55
C HIS A 13 1.96 -5.47 -2.10
N PHE A 14 2.04 -4.18 -1.85
CA PHE A 14 1.86 -3.58 -0.54
C PHE A 14 1.00 -2.33 -0.71
N GLY A 15 0.12 -2.10 0.25
CA GLY A 15 -0.75 -0.95 0.29
C GLY A 15 -1.56 -1.02 1.57
N MET A 16 -1.65 0.11 2.27
CA MET A 16 -2.53 0.27 3.42
C MET A 16 -3.67 1.21 3.03
N GLY A 17 -4.83 1.06 3.66
CA GLY A 17 -5.98 1.92 3.42
C GLY A 17 -7.25 1.14 3.14
N HIS A 18 -8.30 1.89 2.85
CA HIS A 18 -9.64 1.36 2.64
C HIS A 18 -10.34 2.21 1.58
N GLY A 19 -10.97 1.56 0.61
CA GLY A 19 -11.60 2.24 -0.52
C GLY A 19 -12.66 1.45 -1.28
N SER A 20 -12.71 0.12 -1.09
CA SER A 20 -13.66 -0.82 -1.72
C SER A 20 -13.59 -0.90 -3.26
N GLY A 21 -13.92 -2.06 -3.80
CA GLY A 21 -14.35 -2.21 -5.20
C GLY A 21 -13.28 -2.17 -6.30
N ALA A 22 -12.14 -1.50 -6.12
CA ALA A 22 -11.05 -1.32 -7.10
C ALA A 22 -11.56 -0.98 -8.52
N HIS A 23 -11.51 0.29 -8.91
CA HIS A 23 -12.16 0.84 -10.11
C HIS A 23 -13.69 0.79 -10.06
N ALA A 24 -14.29 0.81 -8.87
CA ALA A 24 -15.74 0.84 -8.70
C ALA A 24 -16.28 2.28 -8.72
N PRO A 25 -17.52 2.52 -9.17
CA PRO A 25 -18.12 3.86 -9.18
C PRO A 25 -18.19 4.52 -7.79
N ASP A 26 -18.21 3.72 -6.74
CA ASP A 26 -18.26 4.10 -5.34
C ASP A 26 -16.92 3.90 -4.61
N GLU A 27 -15.82 3.71 -5.34
CA GLU A 27 -14.48 3.69 -4.77
C GLU A 27 -14.13 5.05 -4.14
N TYR A 28 -13.44 5.02 -2.99
CA TYR A 28 -13.10 6.23 -2.25
C TYR A 28 -11.74 6.16 -1.56
N TYR A 29 -11.25 7.32 -1.12
CA TYR A 29 -10.12 7.43 -0.20
C TYR A 29 -10.60 7.91 1.16
N VAL A 30 -10.10 7.27 2.22
CA VAL A 30 -10.21 7.80 3.59
C VAL A 30 -9.11 8.85 3.77
N ILE A 31 -9.49 10.13 3.89
CA ILE A 31 -8.52 11.20 4.17
C ILE A 31 -8.13 11.15 5.64
N ASP A 32 -9.10 11.36 6.53
CA ASP A 32 -8.96 11.26 7.98
C ASP A 32 -9.91 10.20 8.53
N SER A 33 -9.45 9.42 9.51
CA SER A 33 -10.24 8.35 10.13
C SER A 33 -10.48 8.63 11.60
N THR A 34 -11.73 8.52 12.03
CA THR A 34 -12.09 8.45 13.46
C THR A 34 -12.10 7.02 13.99
N ASN A 35 -12.00 6.03 13.09
CA ASN A 35 -11.88 4.62 13.45
C ASN A 35 -10.40 4.23 13.50
N PRO A 36 -9.85 3.87 14.68
CA PRO A 36 -8.42 3.56 14.81
C PRO A 36 -7.99 2.31 14.02
N ALA A 37 -8.93 1.45 13.60
CA ALA A 37 -8.64 0.28 12.77
C ALA A 37 -8.51 0.62 11.27
N VAL A 38 -8.91 1.82 10.84
CA VAL A 38 -8.86 2.25 9.43
C VAL A 38 -7.84 3.36 9.28
N LYS A 39 -6.87 3.16 8.39
CA LYS A 39 -5.82 4.14 8.11
C LYS A 39 -6.33 5.22 7.17
N GLY A 40 -6.08 6.49 7.53
CA GLY A 40 -6.26 7.64 6.66
C GLY A 40 -5.13 7.76 5.64
N LEU A 41 -5.23 8.75 4.75
CA LEU A 41 -4.33 8.92 3.62
C LEU A 41 -2.88 9.19 4.06
N VAL A 42 -2.70 9.96 5.14
CA VAL A 42 -1.37 10.22 5.72
C VAL A 42 -0.72 8.92 6.19
N ASP A 43 -1.39 8.15 7.04
CA ASP A 43 -0.89 6.86 7.53
C ASP A 43 -0.63 5.87 6.38
N ALA A 44 -1.53 5.79 5.40
CA ALA A 44 -1.38 4.94 4.23
C ALA A 44 -0.13 5.31 3.41
N THR A 45 0.13 6.60 3.23
CA THR A 45 1.32 7.11 2.54
C THR A 45 2.59 6.82 3.33
N MET A 46 2.57 7.07 4.64
CA MET A 46 3.73 6.82 5.51
C MET A 46 4.08 5.33 5.58
N GLY A 47 3.14 4.41 5.40
CA GLY A 47 3.49 2.99 5.29
C GLY A 47 4.42 2.65 4.13
N TYR A 48 4.35 3.38 3.01
CA TYR A 48 5.33 3.21 1.94
C TYR A 48 6.71 3.71 2.38
N VAL A 49 6.76 4.83 3.11
CA VAL A 49 8.00 5.37 3.67
C VAL A 49 8.61 4.35 4.64
N ASP A 50 7.81 3.82 5.57
CA ASP A 50 8.23 2.79 6.53
C ASP A 50 8.74 1.53 5.82
N LEU A 51 8.02 1.05 4.80
CA LEU A 51 8.46 -0.09 3.99
C LEU A 51 9.83 0.18 3.35
N LEU A 52 10.01 1.34 2.73
CA LEU A 52 11.26 1.68 2.05
C LEU A 52 12.42 1.79 3.04
N TYR A 53 12.22 2.39 4.21
CA TYR A 53 13.24 2.43 5.25
C TYR A 53 13.57 1.04 5.81
N GLN A 54 12.56 0.18 6.00
CA GLN A 54 12.79 -1.20 6.47
C GLN A 54 13.58 -2.01 5.45
N VAL A 55 13.26 -1.90 4.16
CA VAL A 55 14.01 -2.59 3.10
C VAL A 55 15.43 -2.03 2.98
N ALA A 56 15.60 -0.71 3.12
CA ALA A 56 16.92 -0.08 3.07
C ALA A 56 17.81 -0.44 4.28
N GLY A 57 17.22 -0.70 5.45
CA GLY A 57 17.94 -1.08 6.67
C GLY A 57 18.00 -2.60 6.93
N ALA A 58 17.44 -3.41 6.03
CA ALA A 58 17.55 -4.86 6.07
C ALA A 58 18.89 -5.28 5.46
N ASP A 59 19.94 -5.29 6.28
CA ASP A 59 21.25 -5.86 5.95
C ASP A 59 21.26 -7.40 6.09
#